data_AF-A0A8T2VF07-F1
#
_entry.id   AF-A0A8T2VF07-F1
#
_cell.length_a   1.000
_cell.length_b   1.000
_cell.length_c   1.000
_cell.angle_alpha   90.00
_cell.angle_beta   90.00
_cell.angle_gamma   90.00
#
_symmetry.space_group_name_H-M   'P 1'
#
loop_
_entity.id
_entity.type
_entity.pdbx_description
1 polymer ?
#
loop_
_entity_poly.entity_id
_entity_poly.type
_entity_poly.pdbx_seq_one_letter_code
_entity_poly.pdbx_strand_id
1 'polypeptide(L)'
;MGKRCISKEDQVLLREKGLAVIDCSWARLDDVPFRTLRCGAPRLMPWLVAANPVNYGRPCELSCVEALAGALYICGEIQASEILLSKFKWGHGFLSLNRELLDSYKECSTGAEVIEVQNMWLSRQTRSKHVVAESSDGSSSTDNSFLPARMKDMTIRDDITDDEDDDLPPLERNPNHRYQNFREENDLFDDDEDEDKNDDEDDDLC
;
A
#
# COMPACT_ATOMS: atom_id res chain seq x y z
N MET A 1 14.42 -13.35 8.57
CA MET A 1 13.88 -12.36 7.62
C MET A 1 15.01 -11.65 6.89
N GLY A 2 14.74 -11.20 5.66
CA GLY A 2 15.70 -10.41 4.88
C GLY A 2 15.99 -9.07 5.54
N LYS A 3 17.24 -8.59 5.42
CA LYS A 3 17.67 -7.30 5.97
C LYS A 3 18.05 -6.28 4.90
N ARG A 4 18.19 -6.74 3.64
CA ARG A 4 18.61 -5.92 2.51
C ARG A 4 17.49 -5.84 1.49
N CYS A 5 17.26 -4.65 0.95
CA CYS A 5 16.40 -4.48 -0.22
C CYS A 5 17.11 -5.05 -1.44
N ILE A 6 16.35 -5.60 -2.39
CA ILE A 6 16.86 -5.98 -3.69
C ILE A 6 17.38 -4.75 -4.45
N SER A 7 18.51 -4.89 -5.14
CA SER A 7 19.07 -3.87 -6.02
C SER A 7 19.91 -4.50 -7.14
N LYS A 8 20.53 -3.67 -7.97
CA LYS A 8 21.42 -4.11 -9.06
C LYS A 8 22.59 -4.99 -8.61
N GLU A 9 23.03 -4.87 -7.35
CA GLU A 9 24.07 -5.75 -6.77
C GLU A 9 23.70 -7.24 -6.82
N ASP A 10 22.40 -7.55 -6.86
CA ASP A 10 21.89 -8.92 -6.88
C ASP A 10 21.88 -9.54 -8.28
N GLN A 11 22.22 -8.77 -9.32
CA GLN A 11 22.23 -9.25 -10.71
C GLN A 11 23.16 -10.46 -10.91
N VAL A 12 24.35 -10.45 -10.29
CA VAL A 12 25.31 -11.56 -10.40
C VAL A 12 24.71 -12.82 -9.78
N LEU A 13 24.15 -12.69 -8.58
CA LEU A 13 23.53 -13.81 -7.87
C LEU A 13 22.32 -14.36 -8.61
N LEU A 14 21.50 -13.48 -9.18
CA LEU A 14 20.33 -13.83 -9.98
C LEU A 14 20.73 -14.68 -11.20
N ARG A 15 21.81 -14.32 -11.89
CA ARG A 15 22.30 -15.07 -13.05
C ARG A 15 22.91 -16.41 -12.69
N GLU A 16 23.64 -16.49 -11.57
CA GLU A 16 24.31 -17.72 -11.15
C GLU A 16 23.39 -18.73 -10.47
N LYS A 17 22.43 -18.26 -9.66
CA LYS A 17 21.62 -19.11 -8.76
C LYS A 17 20.12 -18.98 -8.97
N GLY A 18 19.68 -18.01 -9.77
CA GLY A 18 18.27 -17.73 -9.99
C GLY A 18 17.63 -16.90 -8.89
N LEU A 19 16.33 -16.72 -9.03
CA LEU A 19 15.46 -15.99 -8.11
C LEU A 19 14.32 -16.90 -7.67
N ALA A 20 13.96 -16.86 -6.39
CA ALA A 20 12.89 -17.66 -5.81
C ALA A 20 11.98 -16.79 -4.96
N VAL A 21 10.69 -17.11 -5.00
CA VAL A 21 9.64 -16.50 -4.17
C VAL A 21 8.92 -17.62 -3.40
N ILE A 22 8.38 -17.28 -2.23
CA ILE A 22 7.59 -18.20 -1.42
C ILE A 22 6.12 -17.92 -1.75
N ASP A 23 5.43 -18.90 -2.32
CA ASP A 23 4.01 -18.78 -2.62
C ASP A 23 3.18 -19.03 -1.36
N CYS A 24 2.59 -17.97 -0.83
CA CYS A 24 1.71 -18.02 0.33
C CYS A 24 0.64 -16.95 0.21
N SER A 25 -0.54 -17.21 0.80
CA SER A 25 -1.56 -16.18 0.90
C SER A 25 -1.18 -15.17 1.99
N TRP A 26 -1.56 -13.92 1.80
CA TRP A 26 -1.37 -12.87 2.81
C TRP A 26 -2.00 -13.22 4.17
N ALA A 27 -3.12 -13.97 4.16
CA ALA A 27 -3.81 -14.44 5.36
C ALA A 27 -3.03 -15.50 6.16
N ARG A 28 -2.01 -16.13 5.57
CA ARG A 28 -1.26 -17.23 6.18
C ARG A 28 0.24 -16.96 6.22
N LEU A 29 0.63 -15.70 6.18
CA LEU A 29 2.04 -15.31 6.15
C LEU A 29 2.75 -15.70 7.46
N ASP A 30 2.04 -15.62 8.58
CA ASP A 30 2.56 -16.02 9.90
C ASP A 30 2.79 -17.53 10.05
N ASP A 31 2.09 -18.35 9.26
CA ASP A 31 2.27 -19.81 9.23
C ASP A 31 3.57 -20.22 8.51
N VAL A 32 4.16 -19.32 7.71
CA VAL A 32 5.32 -19.66 6.90
C VAL A 32 6.55 -19.80 7.81
N PRO A 33 7.23 -20.96 7.80
CA PRO A 33 8.35 -21.21 8.70
C PRO A 33 9.63 -20.55 8.19
N PHE A 34 9.68 -19.21 8.17
CA PHE A 34 10.80 -18.43 7.64
C PHE A 34 12.16 -18.73 8.30
N ARG A 35 12.14 -19.30 9.51
CA ARG A 35 13.37 -19.69 10.24
C ARG A 35 13.97 -21.00 9.72
N THR A 36 13.18 -21.87 9.10
CA THR A 36 13.65 -23.18 8.60
C THR A 36 13.98 -23.16 7.12
N LEU A 37 13.49 -22.16 6.39
CA LEU A 37 13.75 -22.00 4.96
C LEU A 37 15.22 -21.70 4.71
N ARG A 38 15.86 -22.53 3.88
CA ARG A 38 17.23 -22.32 3.41
C ARG A 38 17.25 -21.23 2.34
N CYS A 39 17.37 -19.97 2.75
CA CYS A 39 17.54 -18.84 1.86
C CYS A 39 18.97 -18.30 1.97
N GLY A 40 19.79 -18.51 0.95
CA GLY A 40 21.19 -18.08 0.95
C GLY A 40 21.39 -16.56 0.88
N ALA A 41 20.40 -15.84 0.35
CA ALA A 41 20.45 -14.40 0.17
C ALA A 41 19.05 -13.78 0.20
N PRO A 42 18.40 -13.71 1.37
CA PRO A 42 17.06 -13.12 1.47
C PRO A 42 17.12 -11.64 1.12
N ARG A 43 16.17 -11.18 0.30
CA ARG A 43 15.96 -9.78 -0.06
C ARG A 43 14.54 -9.35 0.25
N LEU A 44 14.40 -8.07 0.59
CA LEU A 44 13.12 -7.39 0.71
C LEU A 44 12.80 -6.70 -0.63
N MET A 45 11.53 -6.66 -0.98
CA MET A 45 11.06 -5.83 -2.10
C MET A 45 10.91 -4.38 -1.64
N PRO A 46 11.28 -3.40 -2.49
CA PRO A 46 10.96 -2.00 -2.22
C PRO A 46 9.46 -1.74 -2.37
N TRP A 47 9.04 -0.55 -1.96
CA TRP A 47 7.69 -0.06 -2.12
C TRP A 47 7.32 -0.02 -3.60
N LEU A 48 6.26 -0.75 -3.94
CA LEU A 48 5.62 -0.84 -5.24
C LEU A 48 4.13 -1.05 -5.02
N VAL A 49 3.32 -0.68 -6.01
CA VAL A 49 1.87 -0.80 -5.97
C VAL A 49 1.42 -2.01 -6.79
N ALA A 50 0.53 -2.83 -6.20
CA ALA A 50 -0.06 -3.96 -6.89
C ALA A 50 -0.98 -3.50 -8.04
N ALA A 51 -0.88 -4.20 -9.18
CA ALA A 51 -1.77 -4.06 -10.32
C ALA A 51 -2.61 -5.33 -10.57
N ASN A 52 -2.42 -6.37 -9.76
CA ASN A 52 -3.25 -7.57 -9.80
C ASN A 52 -4.70 -7.25 -9.40
N PRO A 53 -5.71 -8.00 -9.90
CA PRO A 53 -7.12 -7.71 -9.66
C PRO A 53 -7.56 -7.80 -8.18
N VAL A 54 -6.84 -8.54 -7.35
CA VAL A 54 -7.23 -8.78 -5.95
C VAL A 54 -6.83 -7.61 -5.06
N ASN A 55 -5.62 -7.09 -5.26
CA ASN A 55 -5.02 -6.04 -4.43
C ASN A 55 -4.72 -4.76 -5.22
N TYR A 56 -5.45 -4.49 -6.30
CA TYR A 56 -5.15 -3.36 -7.18
C TYR A 56 -5.05 -2.04 -6.37
N GLY A 57 -3.98 -1.28 -6.61
CA GLY A 57 -3.74 0.01 -5.95
C GLY A 57 -3.18 -0.11 -4.53
N ARG A 58 -3.09 -1.32 -3.95
CA ARG A 58 -2.57 -1.51 -2.61
C ARG A 58 -1.03 -1.52 -2.62
N PRO A 59 -0.38 -0.71 -1.77
CA PRO A 59 1.07 -0.70 -1.67
C PRO A 59 1.57 -1.98 -0.98
N CYS A 60 2.72 -2.50 -1.43
CA CYS A 60 3.43 -3.63 -0.83
C CYS A 60 2.66 -4.98 -0.80
N GLU A 61 1.41 -5.03 -1.27
CA GLU A 61 0.58 -6.25 -1.33
C GLU A 61 0.66 -6.93 -2.72
N LEU A 62 1.89 -7.11 -3.20
CA LEU A 62 2.18 -7.70 -4.50
C LEU A 62 1.80 -9.18 -4.55
N SER A 63 1.37 -9.65 -5.71
CA SER A 63 1.35 -11.09 -6.00
C SER A 63 2.77 -11.64 -6.16
N CYS A 64 2.94 -12.96 -5.99
CA CYS A 64 4.24 -13.62 -6.17
C CYS A 64 4.86 -13.33 -7.54
N VAL A 65 4.04 -13.25 -8.59
CA VAL A 65 4.51 -12.94 -9.94
C VAL A 65 4.94 -11.48 -10.10
N GLU A 66 4.23 -10.53 -9.49
CA GLU A 66 4.63 -9.11 -9.50
C GLU A 66 5.92 -8.89 -8.71
N ALA A 67 6.07 -9.56 -7.56
CA ALA A 67 7.30 -9.52 -6.79
C ALA A 67 8.48 -10.07 -7.60
N LEU A 68 8.28 -11.20 -8.29
CA LEU A 68 9.30 -11.80 -9.15
C LEU A 68 9.65 -10.91 -10.35
N ALA A 69 8.65 -10.32 -11.00
CA ALA A 69 8.84 -9.42 -12.14
C ALA A 69 9.55 -8.12 -11.72
N GLY A 70 9.10 -7.49 -10.63
CA GLY A 70 9.72 -6.28 -10.09
C GLY A 70 11.19 -6.53 -9.71
N ALA A 71 11.49 -7.66 -9.09
CA ALA A 71 12.85 -8.07 -8.77
C ALA A 71 13.73 -8.24 -10.03
N LEU A 72 13.22 -8.91 -11.06
CA LEU A 72 13.91 -9.04 -12.36
C LEU A 72 14.19 -7.66 -12.97
N TYR A 73 13.20 -6.76 -12.94
CA TYR A 73 13.31 -5.42 -13.48
C TYR A 73 14.40 -4.60 -12.78
N ILE A 74 14.38 -4.58 -11.44
CA ILE A 74 15.36 -3.86 -10.61
C ILE A 74 16.78 -4.39 -10.84
N CYS A 75 16.95 -5.69 -11.02
CA CYS A 75 18.22 -6.31 -11.36
C CYS A 75 18.67 -6.11 -12.83
N GLY A 76 17.87 -5.40 -13.64
CA GLY A 76 18.17 -5.08 -15.03
C GLY A 76 17.73 -6.12 -16.06
N GLU A 77 17.04 -7.19 -15.66
CA GLU A 77 16.51 -8.23 -16.54
C GLU A 77 15.09 -7.87 -17.03
N ILE A 78 14.98 -6.73 -17.73
CA ILE A 78 13.70 -6.12 -18.14
C ILE A 78 12.89 -7.06 -19.04
N GLN A 79 13.52 -7.65 -20.06
CA GLN A 79 12.80 -8.53 -20.99
C GLN A 79 12.22 -9.76 -20.28
N ALA A 80 12.93 -10.31 -19.30
CA ALA A 80 12.44 -11.45 -18.52
C ALA A 80 11.22 -11.05 -17.69
N SER A 81 11.24 -9.86 -17.08
CA SER A 81 10.09 -9.30 -16.38
C SER A 81 8.86 -9.13 -17.30
N GLU A 82 9.06 -8.56 -18.49
CA GLU A 82 7.99 -8.39 -19.48
C GLU A 82 7.41 -9.72 -19.96
N ILE A 83 8.27 -10.69 -20.28
CA ILE A 83 7.84 -12.04 -20.70
C ILE A 83 7.04 -12.72 -19.60
N LEU A 84 7.48 -12.61 -18.35
CA LEU A 84 6.79 -13.18 -17.20
C LEU A 84 5.38 -12.60 -17.04
N LEU A 85 5.25 -11.27 -17.08
CA LEU A 85 3.97 -10.58 -16.93
C LEU A 85 3.06 -10.71 -18.15
N SER A 86 3.62 -10.96 -19.35
CA SER A 86 2.83 -11.18 -20.57
C SER A 86 1.86 -12.36 -20.51
N LYS A 87 2.07 -13.28 -19.55
CA LYS A 87 1.17 -14.42 -19.29
C LYS A 87 -0.14 -14.01 -18.62
N PHE A 88 -0.21 -12.78 -18.10
CA PHE A 88 -1.34 -12.25 -17.37
C PHE A 88 -1.94 -11.08 -18.16
N LYS A 89 -3.25 -11.12 -18.42
CA LYS A 89 -3.94 -10.05 -19.15
C LYS A 89 -3.72 -8.68 -18.51
N TRP A 90 -3.71 -8.61 -17.18
CA TRP A 90 -3.47 -7.39 -16.39
C TRP A 90 -1.98 -7.09 -16.15
N GLY A 91 -1.06 -8.02 -16.48
CA GLY A 91 0.35 -7.95 -16.06
C GLY A 91 1.10 -6.73 -16.58
N HIS A 92 0.79 -6.27 -17.79
CA HIS A 92 1.35 -5.04 -18.36
C HIS A 92 1.01 -3.79 -17.53
N GLY A 93 -0.11 -3.81 -16.81
CA GLY A 93 -0.53 -2.77 -15.89
C GLY A 93 0.45 -2.58 -14.74
N PHE A 94 1.09 -3.63 -14.25
CA PHE A 94 2.07 -3.55 -13.16
C PHE A 94 3.28 -2.69 -13.53
N LEU A 95 3.87 -2.94 -14.71
CA LEU A 95 5.01 -2.17 -15.19
C LEU A 95 4.63 -0.73 -15.49
N SER A 96 3.44 -0.51 -16.04
CA SER A 96 2.94 0.82 -16.39
C SER A 96 2.67 1.66 -15.13
N LEU A 97 2.04 1.06 -14.12
CA LEU A 97 1.71 1.68 -12.84
C LEU A 97 2.97 2.11 -12.06
N ASN A 98 4.00 1.27 -12.07
CA ASN A 98 5.20 1.47 -11.26
C ASN A 98 6.40 2.01 -12.05
N ARG A 99 6.21 2.45 -13.30
CA ARG A 99 7.30 2.73 -14.24
C ARG A 99 8.36 3.68 -13.70
N GLU A 100 7.94 4.83 -13.17
CA GLU A 100 8.87 5.85 -12.63
C GLU A 100 9.77 5.27 -11.53
N LEU A 101 9.19 4.48 -10.61
CA LEU A 101 9.92 3.85 -9.52
C LEU A 101 10.83 2.73 -10.01
N LEU A 102 10.32 1.85 -10.89
CA LEU A 102 11.10 0.74 -11.45
C LEU A 102 12.31 1.25 -12.24
N ASP A 103 12.12 2.28 -13.07
CA ASP A 103 13.20 2.94 -13.81
C ASP A 103 14.23 3.54 -12.84
N SER A 104 13.79 4.20 -11.76
CA SER A 104 14.69 4.79 -10.76
C SER A 104 15.45 3.72 -9.95
N TYR A 105 14.76 2.67 -9.50
CA TYR A 105 15.36 1.58 -8.72
C TYR A 105 16.38 0.78 -9.52
N LYS A 106 16.16 0.59 -10.83
CA LYS A 106 17.10 -0.10 -11.71
C LYS A 106 18.47 0.61 -11.81
N GLU A 107 18.48 1.94 -11.68
CA GLU A 107 19.72 2.73 -11.71
C GLU A 107 20.45 2.74 -10.36
N CYS A 108 19.79 2.30 -9.28
CA CYS A 108 20.40 2.17 -7.96
C CYS A 108 21.34 0.97 -7.89
N SER A 109 22.56 1.19 -7.40
CA SER A 109 23.56 0.13 -7.24
C SER A 109 23.28 -0.72 -6.02
N THR A 110 22.95 -0.09 -4.89
CA THR A 110 22.80 -0.74 -3.59
C THR A 110 21.35 -0.74 -3.08
N GLY A 111 21.03 -1.70 -2.20
CA GLY A 111 19.72 -1.72 -1.56
C GLY A 111 19.43 -0.49 -0.70
N ALA A 112 20.46 0.20 -0.21
CA ALA A 112 20.30 1.45 0.54
C ALA A 112 19.85 2.61 -0.37
N GLU A 113 20.44 2.74 -1.56
CA GLU A 113 20.03 3.73 -2.56
C GLU A 113 18.57 3.52 -3.00
N VAL A 114 18.15 2.27 -3.18
CA VAL A 114 16.76 1.94 -3.49
C VAL A 114 15.80 2.47 -2.42
N ILE A 115 16.15 2.29 -1.14
CA ILE A 115 15.35 2.78 -0.01
C ILE A 115 15.36 4.32 0.06
N GLU A 116 16.48 4.97 -0.27
CA GLU A 116 16.55 6.43 -0.34
C GLU A 116 15.62 7.00 -1.42
N VAL A 117 15.67 6.44 -2.64
CA VAL A 117 14.78 6.80 -3.75
C VAL A 117 13.31 6.58 -3.37
N GLN A 118 13.01 5.43 -2.75
CA GLN A 118 11.68 5.12 -2.22
C GLN A 118 11.19 6.22 -1.26
N ASN A 119 11.99 6.55 -0.25
CA ASN A 119 11.60 7.53 0.78
C ASN A 119 11.43 8.93 0.21
N MET A 120 12.29 9.32 -0.74
CA MET A 120 12.17 10.58 -1.47
C MET A 120 10.86 10.63 -2.27
N TRP A 121 10.53 9.57 -3.00
CA TRP A 121 9.31 9.51 -3.79
C TRP A 121 8.06 9.59 -2.91
N LEU A 122 8.04 8.82 -1.81
CA LEU A 122 6.93 8.82 -0.86
C LEU A 122 6.72 10.20 -0.21
N SER A 123 7.80 10.88 0.17
CA SER A 123 7.74 12.22 0.77
C SER A 123 7.23 13.28 -0.22
N ARG A 124 7.54 13.13 -1.51
CA ARG A 124 7.03 14.00 -2.56
C ARG A 124 5.52 13.82 -2.74
N GLN A 125 5.02 12.58 -2.68
CA GLN A 125 3.59 12.29 -2.85
C GLN A 125 2.74 12.76 -1.66
N THR A 126 3.26 12.67 -0.43
CA THR A 126 2.54 13.17 0.75
C THR A 126 2.40 14.69 0.72
N ARG A 127 3.46 15.41 0.32
CA ARG A 127 3.44 16.87 0.21
C ARG A 127 2.45 17.36 -0.86
N SER A 128 2.39 16.70 -2.00
CA SER A 128 1.46 17.06 -3.08
C SER A 128 0.00 16.89 -2.68
N LYS A 129 -0.35 15.94 -1.80
CA LYS A 129 -1.72 15.74 -1.33
C LYS A 129 -2.17 16.82 -0.33
N HIS A 130 -1.27 17.28 0.54
CA HIS A 130 -1.59 18.29 1.55
C HIS A 130 -1.87 19.69 0.96
N VAL A 131 -1.20 20.05 -0.14
CA VAL A 131 -1.39 21.36 -0.80
C VAL A 131 -2.76 21.49 -1.47
N VAL A 132 -3.41 20.38 -1.84
CA VAL A 132 -4.73 20.40 -2.49
C VAL A 132 -5.87 20.49 -1.46
N ALA A 133 -5.65 19.97 -0.24
CA ALA A 133 -6.64 19.97 0.84
C ALA A 133 -6.83 21.35 1.51
N GLU A 134 -5.83 22.24 1.45
CA GLU A 134 -5.89 23.58 2.08
C GLU A 134 -6.43 24.70 1.15
N SER A 135 -6.85 24.36 -0.08
CA SER A 135 -7.37 25.33 -1.07
C SER A 135 -8.89 25.29 -1.29
N SER A 136 -9.63 24.60 -0.43
CA SER A 136 -11.10 24.59 -0.42
C SER A 136 -11.63 25.00 0.94
N ASP A 137 -11.45 26.28 1.30
CA ASP A 137 -12.47 26.93 2.10
C ASP A 137 -12.72 28.37 1.65
N GLY A 138 -14.01 28.68 1.52
CA GLY A 138 -14.54 29.67 0.60
C GLY A 138 -14.43 31.12 1.08
N SER A 139 -14.24 32.02 0.11
CA SER A 139 -14.77 33.37 0.24
C SER A 139 -16.30 33.31 0.11
N SER A 140 -16.96 33.03 1.23
CA SER A 140 -18.38 33.32 1.40
C SER A 140 -18.52 34.77 1.86
N SER A 141 -18.95 35.63 0.96
CA SER A 141 -19.38 36.99 1.27
C SER A 141 -20.71 36.93 2.03
N THR A 142 -20.67 36.79 3.35
CA THR A 142 -21.87 36.92 4.18
C THR A 142 -22.24 38.39 4.38
N ASP A 143 -23.34 38.76 3.75
CA ASP A 143 -24.15 39.94 4.00
C ASP A 143 -24.55 40.02 5.48
N ASN A 144 -24.33 41.19 6.08
CA ASN A 144 -24.55 41.46 7.48
C ASN A 144 -25.84 42.28 7.63
N SER A 145 -26.97 41.58 7.74
CA SER A 145 -28.17 42.15 8.33
C SER A 145 -28.97 41.05 9.02
N PHE A 146 -29.53 41.39 10.20
CA PHE A 146 -30.34 40.54 11.08
C PHE A 146 -29.58 39.70 12.13
N LEU A 147 -29.24 40.35 13.24
CA LEU A 147 -29.11 39.70 14.55
C LEU A 147 -30.15 40.30 15.52
N PRO A 148 -30.94 39.49 16.24
CA PRO A 148 -31.45 39.87 17.55
C PRO A 148 -30.61 39.23 18.66
N ALA A 149 -30.40 39.99 19.73
CA ALA A 149 -29.55 39.68 20.87
C ALA A 149 -30.26 38.82 21.93
N ARG A 150 -29.62 37.74 22.44
CA ARG A 150 -29.79 37.27 23.83
C ARG A 150 -28.76 36.21 24.30
N MET A 151 -27.97 36.58 25.32
CA MET A 151 -27.47 35.80 26.49
C MET A 151 -26.69 34.49 26.24
N LYS A 152 -25.38 34.36 26.56
CA LYS A 152 -24.64 34.34 27.86
C LYS A 152 -24.22 32.89 28.23
N ASP A 153 -22.90 32.69 28.32
CA ASP A 153 -22.18 32.03 29.42
C ASP A 153 -22.35 30.51 29.65
N MET A 154 -21.28 29.71 29.52
CA MET A 154 -20.66 29.04 30.67
C MET A 154 -19.45 28.16 30.33
N THR A 155 -18.58 28.09 31.33
CA THR A 155 -17.24 27.54 31.54
C THR A 155 -17.07 26.01 31.51
N ILE A 156 -15.87 25.58 31.09
CA ILE A 156 -14.92 24.58 31.68
C ILE A 156 -15.49 23.26 32.26
N ARG A 157 -14.94 22.11 31.81
CA ARG A 157 -14.53 20.98 32.69
C ARG A 157 -13.57 20.01 31.99
N ASP A 158 -12.43 19.79 32.66
CA ASP A 158 -11.46 18.71 32.47
C ASP A 158 -12.09 17.33 32.75
N ASP A 159 -11.60 16.28 32.07
CA ASP A 159 -11.39 15.00 32.75
C ASP A 159 -10.26 14.20 32.10
N ILE A 160 -9.27 13.87 32.93
CA ILE A 160 -8.12 13.01 32.69
C ILE A 160 -8.44 11.67 33.37
N THR A 161 -8.20 10.57 32.67
CA THR A 161 -7.98 9.27 33.32
C THR A 161 -6.82 8.56 32.62
N ASP A 162 -5.72 8.47 33.37
CA ASP A 162 -4.56 7.61 33.16
C ASP A 162 -4.94 6.16 33.53
N ASP A 163 -4.52 5.20 32.70
CA ASP A 163 -4.27 3.82 33.13
C ASP A 163 -3.01 3.33 32.38
N GLU A 164 -1.90 3.27 33.12
CA GLU A 164 -0.67 2.57 32.74
C GLU A 164 -0.78 1.09 33.13
N ASP A 165 -0.46 0.16 32.23
CA ASP A 165 0.45 -0.97 32.53
C ASP A 165 0.77 -1.85 31.30
N ASP A 166 2.02 -2.30 31.31
CA ASP A 166 2.71 -3.37 30.56
C ASP A 166 3.38 -3.10 29.19
N ASP A 167 4.69 -2.86 29.36
CA ASP A 167 5.80 -2.56 28.45
C ASP A 167 6.34 -3.83 27.75
N LEU A 168 5.87 -4.09 26.53
CA LEU A 168 6.58 -4.92 25.56
C LEU A 168 6.85 -4.06 24.31
N PRO A 169 8.12 -3.88 23.87
CA PRO A 169 8.40 -3.13 22.66
C PRO A 169 7.71 -3.84 21.49
N PRO A 170 6.86 -3.14 20.70
CA PRO A 170 6.23 -3.72 19.54
C PRO A 170 7.32 -4.33 18.64
N LEU A 171 7.17 -5.60 18.28
CA LEU A 171 7.99 -6.24 17.24
C LEU A 171 8.08 -5.25 16.08
N GLU A 172 9.29 -4.79 15.74
CA GLU A 172 9.48 -3.77 14.71
C GLU A 172 8.76 -4.23 13.44
N ARG A 173 7.59 -3.61 13.22
CA ARG A 173 6.80 -3.77 12.02
C ARG A 173 7.73 -3.49 10.87
N ASN A 174 7.68 -4.34 9.85
CA ASN A 174 8.39 -4.10 8.60
C ASN A 174 8.33 -2.60 8.25
N PRO A 175 9.44 -1.89 7.98
CA PRO A 175 9.41 -0.46 7.71
C PRO A 175 8.50 -0.07 6.54
N ASN A 176 8.12 -1.03 5.67
CA ASN A 176 7.11 -0.85 4.63
C ASN A 176 5.65 -0.87 5.13
N HIS A 177 5.41 -1.24 6.39
CA HIS A 177 4.09 -1.39 7.02
C HIS A 177 3.55 -0.10 7.63
N ARG A 178 4.39 0.94 7.73
CA ARG A 178 4.05 2.23 8.37
C ARG A 178 2.92 3.01 7.65
N TYR A 179 2.43 2.52 6.52
CA TYR A 179 1.37 3.15 5.73
C TYR A 179 -0.03 2.53 5.91
N GLN A 180 -0.21 1.57 6.82
CA GLN A 180 -1.55 1.04 7.14
C GLN A 180 -2.43 1.98 7.95
N ASN A 181 -1.88 3.01 8.61
CA ASN A 181 -2.63 3.94 9.46
C ASN A 181 -3.52 4.93 8.68
N PHE A 182 -3.64 4.80 7.35
CA PHE A 182 -4.62 5.55 6.56
C PHE A 182 -6.03 4.92 6.55
N ARG A 183 -6.20 3.75 7.16
CA ARG A 183 -7.43 2.95 7.05
C ARG A 183 -8.46 3.23 8.14
N GLU A 184 -8.07 3.61 9.35
CA GLU A 184 -9.02 3.64 10.48
C GLU A 184 -10.02 4.81 10.44
N GLU A 185 -9.80 5.85 9.62
CA GLU A 185 -10.72 7.00 9.52
C GLU A 185 -11.79 6.90 8.42
N ASN A 186 -11.74 5.92 7.52
CA ASN A 186 -12.67 5.85 6.37
C ASN A 186 -13.69 4.70 6.42
N ASP A 187 -13.64 3.81 7.41
CA ASP A 187 -14.57 2.66 7.52
C ASP A 187 -15.78 2.95 8.45
N LEU A 188 -16.17 4.23 8.62
CA LEU A 188 -17.36 4.65 9.37
C LEU A 188 -18.40 5.33 8.45
N PHE A 189 -18.94 4.60 7.48
CA PHE A 189 -20.20 4.99 6.81
C PHE A 189 -21.01 3.74 6.44
N ASP A 190 -21.95 3.44 7.34
CA ASP A 190 -23.23 2.73 7.27
C ASP A 190 -23.43 1.52 6.35
N ASP A 191 -23.57 0.37 7.01
CA ASP A 191 -24.49 -0.70 6.63
C ASP A 191 -25.92 -0.17 6.78
N ASP A 192 -26.66 0.01 5.68
CA ASP A 192 -28.12 -0.01 5.70
C ASP A 192 -28.62 -1.14 4.79
N GLU A 193 -29.29 -2.08 5.43
CA GLU A 193 -30.10 -3.14 4.87
C GLU A 193 -31.25 -2.54 4.05
N ASP A 194 -31.57 -3.15 2.90
CA ASP A 194 -32.95 -3.16 2.40
C ASP A 194 -33.21 -4.50 1.71
N GLU A 195 -33.87 -5.40 2.44
CA GLU A 195 -34.73 -6.44 1.89
C GLU A 195 -35.94 -5.75 1.26
N ASP A 196 -36.23 -6.01 -0.02
CA ASP A 196 -37.62 -5.96 -0.48
C ASP A 196 -37.89 -7.04 -1.53
N LYS A 197 -38.77 -7.96 -1.12
CA LYS A 197 -39.42 -8.96 -1.95
C LYS A 197 -40.42 -8.26 -2.87
N ASN A 198 -40.56 -8.74 -4.11
CA ASN A 198 -41.86 -8.83 -4.75
C ASN A 198 -41.89 -10.10 -5.59
N ASP A 199 -42.67 -11.06 -5.09
CA ASP A 199 -43.31 -12.10 -5.88
C ASP A 199 -44.31 -11.43 -6.83
N ASP A 200 -44.35 -11.84 -8.09
CA ASP A 200 -45.60 -11.93 -8.86
C ASP A 200 -45.40 -12.96 -9.98
N GLU A 201 -46.16 -14.05 -9.84
CA GLU A 201 -46.36 -15.12 -10.82
C GLU A 201 -47.26 -14.64 -11.98
N ASP A 202 -47.24 -15.45 -13.05
CA ASP A 202 -48.28 -15.64 -14.08
C ASP A 202 -48.46 -14.57 -15.19
N ASP A 203 -48.15 -14.96 -16.42
CA ASP A 203 -49.18 -15.42 -17.38
C ASP A 203 -48.58 -15.63 -18.79
N ASP A 204 -48.60 -16.90 -19.23
CA ASP A 204 -49.17 -17.37 -20.50
C ASP A 204 -48.89 -16.61 -21.83
N LEU A 205 -48.29 -17.29 -22.82
CA LEU A 205 -48.96 -17.68 -24.09
C LEU A 205 -47.96 -18.15 -25.19
N CYS A 206 -48.16 -19.41 -25.61
CA CYS A 206 -47.87 -20.02 -26.92
C CYS A 206 -46.41 -20.14 -27.40
#